data_AF-A0A7C4K729-F1
#
_entry.id   AF-A0A7C4K729-F1
#
_cell.length_a   1.000
_cell.length_b   1.000
_cell.length_c   1.000
_cell.angle_alpha   90.00
_cell.angle_beta   90.00
_cell.angle_gamma   90.00
#
_symmetry.space_group_name_H-M   'P 1'
#
loop_
_entity.id
_entity.type
_entity.pdbx_description
1 polymer ?
#
loop_
_entity_poly.entity_id
_entity_poly.type
_entity_poly.pdbx_seq_one_letter_code
_entity_poly.pdbx_strand_id
1 'polypeptide(L)'
;MSSDSGFLVTFNDQEACRDESLEFITIHHPIMRAIKRFYDENKQQIHTTSQFRLRGNSKYQGKYLFYIYLLEKTALKKDLILIPILVNLSNNKVHIVDELSDWFLSEIVKAESPDDESLANYEVEDFEKAFKEAGEYLEMIREEEEQKLRRSNDTLVNNQIESVKQATAIKK
;
A
#
# COMPACT_ATOMS: atom_id res chain seq x y z
N MET A 1 -24.70 -33.59 -13.05
CA MET A 1 -23.35 -33.82 -12.52
C MET A 1 -22.46 -32.74 -13.09
N SER A 2 -22.29 -31.63 -12.37
CA SER A 2 -21.39 -30.54 -12.76
C SER A 2 -19.97 -30.97 -12.41
N SER A 3 -19.14 -31.17 -13.41
CA SER A 3 -17.70 -31.31 -13.20
C SER A 3 -17.17 -29.95 -12.73
N ASP A 4 -16.85 -29.84 -11.44
CA ASP A 4 -15.97 -28.79 -10.90
C ASP A 4 -14.57 -28.97 -11.52
N SER A 5 -14.41 -28.58 -12.78
CA SER A 5 -13.10 -28.54 -13.42
C SER A 5 -12.42 -27.23 -13.00
N GLY A 6 -11.88 -27.22 -11.78
CA GLY A 6 -10.90 -26.22 -11.40
C GLY A 6 -9.65 -26.37 -12.28
N PHE A 7 -8.89 -25.29 -12.43
CA PHE A 7 -7.56 -25.30 -13.04
C PHE A 7 -6.52 -25.05 -11.94
N LEU A 8 -5.35 -25.66 -12.08
CA LEU A 8 -4.25 -25.45 -11.16
C LEU A 8 -3.54 -24.15 -11.51
N VAL A 9 -3.13 -23.41 -10.48
CA VAL A 9 -2.47 -22.13 -10.62
C VAL A 9 -1.14 -22.14 -9.91
N THR A 10 -0.17 -21.38 -10.42
CA THR A 10 1.10 -21.12 -9.73
C THR A 10 1.48 -19.64 -9.85
N PHE A 11 2.25 -19.15 -8.87
CA PHE A 11 2.90 -17.84 -8.90
C PHE A 11 4.40 -17.97 -9.17
N ASN A 12 4.88 -19.18 -9.49
CA ASN A 12 6.25 -19.48 -9.85
C ASN A 12 6.35 -19.64 -11.38
N ASP A 13 7.04 -18.69 -12.02
CA ASP A 13 7.23 -18.67 -13.48
C ASP A 13 7.99 -19.91 -13.97
N GLN A 14 8.98 -20.38 -13.20
CA GLN A 14 9.77 -21.55 -13.55
C GLN A 14 8.95 -22.84 -13.51
N GLU A 15 7.98 -22.94 -12.60
CA GLU A 15 7.08 -24.09 -12.54
C GLU A 15 6.11 -24.09 -13.71
N ALA A 16 5.50 -22.94 -14.01
CA ALA A 16 4.59 -22.82 -15.15
C ALA A 16 5.29 -23.05 -16.50
N CYS A 17 6.57 -22.68 -16.63
CA CYS A 17 7.36 -23.01 -17.82
C CYS A 17 7.64 -24.50 -17.97
N ARG A 18 7.62 -25.27 -16.88
CA ARG A 18 7.89 -26.73 -16.88
C ARG A 18 6.63 -27.56 -17.01
N ASP A 19 5.49 -27.04 -16.59
CA ASP A 19 4.20 -27.73 -16.60
C ASP A 19 3.11 -26.83 -17.20
N GLU A 20 2.75 -27.11 -18.45
CA GLU A 20 1.72 -26.37 -19.19
C GLU A 20 0.30 -26.54 -18.63
N SER A 21 0.09 -27.45 -17.67
CA SER A 21 -1.18 -27.60 -16.96
C SER A 21 -1.37 -26.60 -15.81
N LEU A 22 -0.30 -25.87 -15.44
CA LEU A 22 -0.32 -24.82 -14.43
C LEU A 22 -0.51 -23.44 -15.08
N GLU A 23 -1.56 -22.73 -14.69
CA GLU A 23 -1.75 -21.34 -15.10
C GLU A 23 -0.88 -20.41 -14.25
N PHE A 24 0.00 -19.65 -14.90
CA PHE A 24 0.84 -18.67 -14.21
C PHE A 24 0.07 -17.37 -13.93
N ILE A 25 -0.17 -17.09 -12.65
CA ILE A 25 -0.95 -15.93 -12.24
C ILE A 25 -0.02 -14.74 -11.95
N THR A 26 -0.19 -13.69 -12.74
CA THR A 26 0.44 -12.38 -12.52
C THR A 26 -0.60 -11.32 -12.17
N ILE A 27 -0.16 -10.13 -11.75
CA ILE A 27 -1.04 -8.98 -11.52
C ILE A 27 -1.85 -8.57 -12.77
N HIS A 28 -1.39 -8.94 -13.96
CA HIS A 28 -2.06 -8.65 -15.23
C HIS A 28 -2.98 -9.78 -15.69
N HIS A 29 -3.04 -10.90 -14.95
CA HIS A 29 -3.87 -12.04 -15.30
C HIS A 29 -5.37 -11.67 -15.27
N PRO A 30 -6.21 -12.19 -16.20
CA PRO A 30 -7.65 -11.91 -16.22
C PRO A 30 -8.36 -12.18 -14.89
N ILE A 31 -7.92 -13.18 -14.13
CA ILE A 31 -8.47 -13.48 -12.79
C ILE A 31 -8.31 -12.31 -11.82
N MET A 32 -7.16 -11.62 -11.85
CA MET A 32 -6.90 -10.47 -10.97
C MET A 32 -7.84 -9.32 -11.30
N ARG A 33 -8.10 -9.10 -12.60
CA ARG A 33 -9.10 -8.12 -13.05
C ARG A 33 -10.52 -8.50 -12.64
N ALA A 34 -10.87 -9.80 -12.70
CA ALA A 34 -12.17 -10.29 -12.28
C ALA A 34 -12.38 -10.15 -10.77
N ILE A 35 -11.38 -10.51 -9.96
CA ILE A 35 -11.38 -10.31 -8.50
C ILE A 35 -11.55 -8.83 -8.17
N LYS A 36 -10.75 -7.95 -8.80
CA LYS A 36 -10.87 -6.50 -8.61
C LYS A 36 -12.29 -6.01 -8.93
N ARG A 37 -12.82 -6.38 -10.10
CA ARG A 37 -14.16 -5.98 -10.53
C ARG A 37 -15.24 -6.44 -9.55
N PHE A 38 -15.15 -7.67 -9.05
CA PHE A 38 -16.08 -8.18 -8.05
C PHE A 38 -16.13 -7.29 -6.81
N TYR A 39 -14.97 -6.92 -6.25
CA TYR A 39 -14.92 -6.03 -5.09
C TYR A 39 -15.36 -4.60 -5.42
N ASP A 40 -15.03 -4.08 -6.61
CA ASP A 40 -15.49 -2.75 -7.05
C ASP A 40 -17.03 -2.67 -7.16
N GLU A 41 -17.69 -3.75 -7.59
CA GLU A 41 -19.14 -3.84 -7.76
C GLU A 41 -19.86 -4.15 -6.43
N ASN A 42 -19.19 -4.80 -5.48
CA ASN A 42 -19.76 -5.24 -4.20
C ASN A 42 -19.24 -4.43 -3.00
N LYS A 43 -18.92 -3.15 -3.18
CA LYS A 43 -18.35 -2.28 -2.12
C LYS A 43 -19.10 -2.28 -0.80
N GLN A 44 -20.42 -2.45 -0.82
CA GLN A 44 -21.26 -2.49 0.39
C GLN A 44 -21.02 -3.73 1.26
N GLN A 45 -20.44 -4.80 0.69
CA GLN A 45 -20.13 -6.05 1.39
C GLN A 45 -18.68 -6.07 1.90
N ILE A 46 -17.92 -4.99 1.70
CA ILE A 46 -16.53 -4.88 2.13
C ILE A 46 -16.49 -4.14 3.45
N HIS A 47 -15.98 -4.80 4.49
CA HIS A 47 -15.64 -4.13 5.73
C HIS A 47 -14.40 -3.26 5.51
N THR A 48 -14.50 -1.97 5.85
CA THR A 48 -13.39 -1.01 5.73
C THR A 48 -12.39 -1.10 6.86
N THR A 49 -12.73 -1.83 7.92
CA THR A 49 -11.89 -2.08 9.09
C THR A 49 -11.85 -3.57 9.40
N SER A 50 -10.73 -4.02 9.94
CA SER A 50 -10.53 -5.39 10.41
C SER A 50 -9.60 -5.35 11.62
N GLN A 51 -9.65 -6.40 12.44
CA GLN A 51 -8.80 -6.55 13.60
C GLN A 51 -8.05 -7.88 13.51
N PHE A 52 -6.78 -7.84 13.86
CA PHE A 52 -5.92 -9.01 13.90
C PHE A 52 -4.96 -8.92 15.06
N ARG A 53 -4.41 -10.07 15.46
CA ARG A 53 -3.43 -10.20 16.53
C ARG A 53 -2.09 -10.64 15.96
N LEU A 54 -1.05 -9.89 16.28
CA LEU A 54 0.33 -10.29 16.00
C LEU A 54 0.94 -10.89 17.25
N ARG A 55 1.56 -12.07 17.12
CA ARG A 55 2.42 -12.65 18.18
C ARG A 55 3.87 -12.35 17.85
N GLY A 56 4.65 -11.91 18.84
CA GLY A 56 6.07 -11.65 18.60
C GLY A 56 6.74 -10.81 19.68
N ASN A 57 7.50 -9.82 19.23
CA ASN A 57 8.42 -9.04 20.05
C ASN A 57 7.71 -8.26 21.18
N SER A 58 8.07 -8.56 22.43
CA SER A 58 7.48 -7.91 23.62
C SER A 58 7.73 -6.40 23.69
N LYS A 59 8.76 -5.88 22.99
CA LYS A 59 9.02 -4.43 22.88
C LYS A 59 7.84 -3.67 22.26
N TYR A 60 7.07 -4.33 21.40
CA TYR A 60 5.99 -3.74 20.61
C TYR A 60 4.60 -4.15 21.10
N GLN A 61 4.52 -4.63 22.36
CA GLN A 61 3.25 -4.99 22.96
C GLN A 61 2.35 -3.76 23.10
N GLY A 62 1.14 -3.84 22.56
CA GLY A 62 0.16 -2.76 22.62
C GLY A 62 -1.02 -2.97 21.68
N LYS A 63 -1.93 -1.99 21.67
CA LYS A 63 -2.99 -1.88 20.66
C LYS A 63 -2.64 -0.74 19.72
N TYR A 64 -2.85 -0.96 18.43
CA TYR A 64 -2.50 -0.03 17.38
C TYR A 64 -3.65 0.11 16.40
N LEU A 65 -3.81 1.31 15.84
CA LEU A 65 -4.57 1.49 14.62
C LEU A 65 -3.60 1.58 13.45
N PHE A 66 -3.87 0.78 12.43
CA PHE A 66 -3.09 0.72 11.21
C PHE A 66 -3.90 1.32 10.07
N TYR A 67 -3.37 2.38 9.46
CA TYR A 67 -3.95 3.06 8.32
C TYR A 67 -3.11 2.79 7.08
N ILE A 68 -3.78 2.54 5.96
CA ILE A 68 -3.16 2.48 4.64
C ILE A 68 -3.74 3.63 3.82
N TYR A 69 -2.94 4.67 3.60
CA TYR A 69 -3.31 5.78 2.72
C TYR A 69 -2.80 5.52 1.31
N LEU A 70 -3.57 5.93 0.31
CA LEU A 70 -3.15 5.96 -1.08
C LEU A 70 -2.87 7.40 -1.49
N LEU A 71 -1.59 7.73 -1.69
CA LEU A 71 -1.16 9.01 -2.23
C LEU A 71 -1.04 8.89 -3.75
N GLU A 72 -1.81 9.70 -4.46
CA GLU A 72 -1.72 9.83 -5.92
C GLU A 72 -0.86 11.03 -6.31
N LYS A 73 0.21 10.77 -7.05
CA LYS A 73 1.07 11.78 -7.64
C LYS A 73 0.76 11.91 -9.12
N THR A 74 0.44 13.12 -9.54
CA THR A 74 0.20 13.43 -10.95
C THR A 74 1.24 14.43 -11.43
N ALA A 75 2.16 13.96 -12.25
CA ALA A 75 3.19 14.77 -12.90
C ALA A 75 3.27 14.41 -14.39
N LEU A 76 4.48 14.18 -14.92
CA LEU A 76 4.66 13.64 -16.28
C LEU A 76 4.03 12.24 -16.43
N LYS A 77 4.04 11.45 -15.35
CA LYS A 77 3.32 10.18 -15.23
C LYS A 77 2.50 10.20 -13.95
N LYS A 78 1.41 9.43 -13.93
CA LYS A 78 0.66 9.12 -12.72
C LYS A 78 1.42 8.05 -11.94
N ASP A 79 1.64 8.29 -10.67
CA ASP A 79 2.28 7.38 -9.73
C ASP A 79 1.41 7.24 -8.47
N LEU A 80 1.39 6.04 -7.89
CA LEU A 80 0.55 5.69 -6.75
C LEU A 80 1.43 5.13 -5.64
N ILE A 81 1.32 5.72 -4.45
CA ILE A 81 2.12 5.32 -3.29
C ILE A 81 1.19 4.93 -2.17
N LEU A 82 1.39 3.72 -1.62
CA LEU A 82 0.74 3.30 -0.39
C LEU A 82 1.59 3.75 0.80
N ILE A 83 0.97 4.46 1.73
CA ILE A 83 1.61 4.98 2.94
C ILE A 83 1.01 4.24 4.14
N PRO A 84 1.74 3.28 4.72
CA PRO A 84 1.37 2.63 5.97
C PRO A 84 1.64 3.57 7.15
N ILE A 85 0.66 3.77 8.02
CA ILE A 85 0.81 4.56 9.26
C ILE A 85 0.30 3.73 10.44
N LEU A 86 1.14 3.56 11.45
CA LEU A 86 0.75 2.93 12.71
C LEU A 86 0.60 3.98 13.80
N VAL A 87 -0.51 3.94 14.54
CA VAL A 87 -0.74 4.80 15.70
C VAL A 87 -0.91 3.95 16.93
N ASN A 88 -0.09 4.20 17.95
CA ASN A 88 -0.17 3.50 19.22
C ASN A 88 -1.30 4.09 20.08
N LEU A 89 -2.31 3.28 20.40
CA LEU A 89 -3.49 3.75 21.15
C LEU A 89 -3.19 4.13 22.61
N SER A 90 -2.07 3.67 23.18
CA SER A 90 -1.73 4.00 24.57
C SER A 90 -1.16 5.41 24.74
N ASN A 91 -0.54 5.97 23.70
CA ASN A 91 0.19 7.23 23.79
C ASN A 91 -0.01 8.15 22.56
N ASN A 92 -0.86 7.74 21.61
CA ASN A 92 -1.16 8.43 20.36
C ASN A 92 0.07 8.76 19.50
N LYS A 93 1.20 8.05 19.70
CA LYS A 93 2.39 8.24 18.87
C LYS A 93 2.23 7.55 17.52
N VAL A 94 2.61 8.28 16.49
CA VAL A 94 2.64 7.82 15.10
C VAL A 94 4.00 7.19 14.79
N HIS A 95 3.96 6.05 14.11
CA HIS A 95 5.12 5.25 13.71
C HIS A 95 5.08 5.04 12.20
N ILE A 96 6.13 5.53 11.52
CA ILE A 96 6.28 5.53 10.07
C ILE A 96 7.76 5.29 9.76
N VAL A 97 8.04 4.29 8.90
CA VAL A 97 9.40 3.97 8.41
C VAL A 97 10.39 3.87 9.59
N ASP A 98 9.95 3.17 10.65
CA ASP A 98 10.74 2.89 11.84
C ASP A 98 10.82 1.37 12.10
N GLU A 99 11.63 0.97 13.08
CA GLU A 99 11.81 -0.46 13.43
C GLU A 99 10.48 -1.17 13.75
N LEU A 100 9.51 -0.44 14.32
CA LEU A 100 8.20 -1.00 14.63
C LEU A 100 7.41 -1.25 13.34
N SER A 101 7.42 -0.29 12.40
CA SER A 101 6.74 -0.38 11.12
C SER A 101 7.29 -1.55 10.28
N ASP A 102 8.62 -1.68 10.22
CA ASP A 102 9.27 -2.78 9.51
C ASP A 102 8.93 -4.13 10.14
N TRP A 103 9.01 -4.22 11.47
CA TRP A 103 8.60 -5.42 12.20
C TRP A 103 7.13 -5.77 11.94
N PHE A 104 6.24 -4.78 12.05
CA PHE A 104 4.81 -4.96 11.84
C PHE A 104 4.50 -5.49 10.43
N LEU A 105 5.07 -4.88 9.39
CA LEU A 105 4.86 -5.31 7.99
C LEU A 105 5.38 -6.73 7.74
N SER A 106 6.44 -7.15 8.44
CA SER A 106 6.96 -8.52 8.35
C SER A 106 6.10 -9.56 9.08
N GLU A 107 5.37 -9.15 10.13
CA GLU A 107 4.56 -10.06 10.95
C GLU A 107 3.08 -10.10 10.55
N ILE A 108 2.56 -9.10 9.83
CA ILE A 108 1.15 -9.04 9.42
C ILE A 108 0.73 -10.26 8.57
N VAL A 109 1.67 -10.87 7.84
CA VAL A 109 1.41 -12.09 7.05
C VAL A 109 1.16 -13.33 7.90
N LYS A 110 1.52 -13.28 9.19
CA LYS A 110 1.33 -14.35 10.19
C LYS A 110 0.21 -14.00 11.18
N ALA A 111 -0.57 -12.97 10.90
CA ALA A 111 -1.55 -12.46 11.84
C ALA A 111 -2.65 -13.50 12.11
N GLU A 112 -3.06 -13.58 13.38
CA GLU A 112 -4.16 -14.43 13.82
C GLU A 112 -5.45 -13.61 13.93
N SER A 113 -6.60 -14.20 13.57
CA SER A 113 -7.89 -13.58 13.88
C SER A 113 -8.11 -13.59 15.39
N PRO A 114 -8.57 -12.49 16.02
CA PRO A 114 -8.85 -12.47 17.45
C PRO A 114 -10.03 -13.38 17.82
N ASP A 115 -11.04 -13.52 16.93
CA ASP A 115 -12.27 -14.35 17.04
C ASP A 115 -12.91 -14.56 15.63
N ASP A 116 -13.94 -15.43 15.49
CA ASP A 116 -14.59 -15.81 14.21
C ASP A 116 -15.49 -14.70 13.59
N GLU A 117 -15.92 -13.70 14.36
CA GLU A 117 -16.69 -12.55 13.88
C GLU A 117 -15.85 -11.26 13.99
N SER A 118 -14.89 -11.11 13.09
CA SER A 118 -13.78 -10.13 13.18
C SER A 118 -14.17 -8.69 12.79
N LEU A 119 -15.21 -8.12 13.40
CA LEU A 119 -15.42 -6.67 13.36
C LEU A 119 -14.47 -6.00 14.37
N ALA A 120 -13.73 -5.00 13.91
CA ALA A 120 -12.81 -4.28 14.77
C ALA A 120 -13.59 -3.55 15.88
N ASN A 121 -13.25 -3.83 17.14
CA ASN A 121 -13.80 -3.14 18.29
C ASN A 121 -12.82 -2.06 18.78
N TYR A 122 -13.23 -0.80 18.70
CA TYR A 122 -12.47 0.35 19.15
C TYR A 122 -13.40 1.46 19.64
N GLU A 123 -12.94 2.24 20.61
CA GLU A 123 -13.66 3.43 21.06
C GLU A 123 -13.59 4.52 19.99
N VAL A 124 -14.72 5.18 19.71
CA VAL A 124 -14.82 6.22 18.68
C VAL A 124 -13.85 7.36 18.96
N GLU A 125 -13.70 7.76 20.23
CA GLU A 125 -12.79 8.83 20.64
C GLU A 125 -11.32 8.50 20.37
N ASP A 126 -10.93 7.24 20.58
CA ASP A 126 -9.56 6.78 20.31
C ASP A 126 -9.30 6.72 18.81
N PHE A 127 -10.28 6.29 18.02
CA PHE A 127 -10.22 6.32 16.57
C PHE A 127 -10.09 7.75 16.03
N GLU A 128 -10.91 8.69 16.50
CA GLU A 128 -10.86 10.09 16.04
C GLU A 128 -9.52 10.75 16.35
N LYS A 129 -8.97 10.53 17.55
CA LYS A 129 -7.64 11.03 17.93
C LYS A 129 -6.56 10.43 17.04
N ALA A 130 -6.53 9.11 16.89
CA ALA A 130 -5.54 8.43 16.07
C ALA A 130 -5.65 8.81 14.59
N PHE A 131 -6.88 8.99 14.09
CA PHE A 131 -7.13 9.43 12.72
C PHE A 131 -6.62 10.85 12.47
N LYS A 132 -6.82 11.76 13.44
CA LYS A 132 -6.27 13.12 13.38
C LYS A 132 -4.73 13.08 13.34
N GLU A 133 -4.10 12.35 14.24
CA GLU A 133 -2.65 12.21 14.30
C GLU A 133 -2.09 11.61 13.00
N ALA A 134 -2.69 10.52 12.50
CA ALA A 134 -2.28 9.92 11.22
C ALA A 134 -2.45 10.90 10.05
N GLY A 135 -3.50 11.72 10.05
CA GLY A 135 -3.75 12.74 9.04
C GLY A 135 -2.72 13.87 9.04
N GLU A 136 -2.30 14.35 10.22
CA GLU A 136 -1.26 15.38 10.35
C GLU A 136 0.09 14.88 9.79
N TYR A 137 0.46 13.63 10.07
CA TYR A 137 1.65 13.02 9.49
C TYR A 137 1.54 12.77 8.00
N LEU A 138 0.37 12.36 7.50
CA LEU A 138 0.14 12.20 6.07
C LEU A 138 0.35 13.52 5.32
N GLU A 139 -0.07 14.64 5.89
CA GLU A 139 0.12 15.96 5.31
C GLU A 139 1.62 16.31 5.20
N MET A 140 2.41 16.03 6.25
CA MET A 140 3.87 16.19 6.19
C MET A 140 4.49 15.37 5.06
N ILE A 141 4.11 14.09 4.92
CA ILE A 141 4.62 13.24 3.84
C ILE A 141 4.20 13.80 2.48
N ARG A 142 2.95 14.26 2.34
CA ARG A 142 2.46 14.88 1.11
C ARG A 142 3.31 16.09 0.72
N GLU A 143 3.62 16.96 1.66
CA GLU A 143 4.46 18.15 1.43
C GLU A 143 5.88 17.76 1.02
N GLU A 144 6.50 16.78 1.68
CA GLU A 144 7.84 16.29 1.31
C GLU A 144 7.86 15.73 -0.11
N GLU A 145 6.85 14.92 -0.46
CA GLU A 145 6.72 14.34 -1.78
C GLU A 145 6.44 15.38 -2.87
N GLU A 146 5.66 16.41 -2.55
CA GLU A 146 5.44 17.55 -3.45
C GLU A 146 6.73 18.34 -3.68
N GLN A 147 7.53 18.59 -2.63
CA GLN A 147 8.82 19.26 -2.77
C GLN A 147 9.80 18.44 -3.62
N LYS A 148 9.88 17.12 -3.42
CA LYS A 148 10.68 16.22 -4.26
C LYS A 148 10.25 16.32 -5.72
N LEU A 149 8.95 16.37 -5.98
CA LEU A 149 8.39 16.46 -7.32
C LEU A 149 8.75 17.79 -7.99
N ARG A 150 8.62 18.92 -7.29
CA ARG A 150 9.00 20.25 -7.78
C ARG A 150 10.48 20.29 -8.16
N ARG A 151 11.38 19.81 -7.29
CA ARG A 151 12.82 19.75 -7.56
C ARG A 151 13.16 18.91 -8.80
N SER A 152 12.48 17.77 -8.96
CA SER A 152 12.66 16.92 -10.14
C SER A 152 12.21 17.62 -11.42
N ASN A 153 11.07 18.32 -11.39
CA ASN A 153 10.57 19.06 -12.55
C ASN A 153 11.49 20.22 -12.93
N ASP A 154 11.96 21.00 -11.97
CA ASP A 154 12.89 22.11 -12.22
C ASP A 154 14.19 21.61 -12.86
N THR A 155 14.71 20.47 -12.39
CA THR A 155 15.89 19.83 -12.97
C THR A 155 15.67 19.41 -14.43
N LEU A 156 14.51 18.80 -14.73
CA LEU A 156 14.16 18.40 -16.10
C LEU A 156 14.04 19.60 -17.04
N VAL A 157 13.37 20.67 -16.59
CA VAL A 157 13.22 21.90 -17.36
C VAL A 157 14.57 22.55 -17.62
N ASN A 158 15.42 22.67 -16.60
CA ASN A 158 16.75 23.24 -16.74
C ASN A 158 17.62 22.46 -17.72
N ASN A 159 17.62 21.13 -17.63
CA ASN A 159 18.35 20.27 -18.57
C ASN A 159 17.88 20.44 -20.02
N GLN A 160 16.57 20.60 -20.24
CA GLN A 160 16.03 20.89 -21.57
C GLN A 160 16.47 22.27 -22.08
N ILE A 161 16.42 23.31 -21.24
CA ILE A 161 16.88 24.66 -21.60
C ILE A 161 18.36 24.64 -22.00
N GLU A 162 19.21 23.95 -21.22
CA GLU A 162 20.63 23.82 -21.52
C GLU A 162 20.88 23.05 -22.82
N SER A 163 20.18 21.94 -23.02
CA SER A 163 20.28 21.14 -24.25
C SER A 163 19.92 21.96 -25.50
N VAL A 164 18.84 22.76 -25.43
CA VAL A 164 18.44 23.66 -26.53
C VAL A 164 19.50 24.73 -26.77
N LYS A 165 20.05 25.35 -25.72
CA LYS A 165 21.12 26.35 -25.85
C LYS A 165 22.34 25.76 -26.57
N GLN A 166 22.78 24.56 -26.19
CA GLN A 166 23.91 23.87 -26.83
C GLN A 166 23.62 23.55 -28.30
N ALA A 167 22.44 22.98 -28.61
CA ALA A 167 22.04 22.67 -29.98
C ALA A 167 21.97 23.91 -30.89
N THR A 168 21.60 25.07 -30.34
CA THR A 168 21.53 26.34 -31.08
C THR A 168 22.91 26.96 -31.28
N ALA A 169 23.86 26.74 -30.35
CA ALA A 169 25.24 27.21 -30.46
C ALA A 169 26.06 26.44 -31.52
N ILE A 170 25.77 25.14 -31.73
CA ILE A 170 26.46 24.30 -32.72
C ILE A 170 26.05 24.62 -34.18
N LYS A 171 24.91 25.29 -34.39
CA LYS A 171 24.42 25.70 -35.72
C LYS A 171 24.93 27.06 -36.21
N LYS A 172 25.89 27.68 -35.50
CA LYS A 172 26.63 28.88 -35.94
C LYS A 172 28.05 28.51 -36.32
#